data_AF-A0A9E5ETD6-F1
#
_entry.id   AF-A0A9E5ETD6-F1
#
_cell.length_a   1.000
_cell.length_b   1.000
_cell.length_c   1.000
_cell.angle_alpha   90.00
_cell.angle_beta   90.00
_cell.angle_gamma   90.00
#
_symmetry.space_group_name_H-M   'P 1'
#
loop_
_entity.id
_entity.type
_entity.pdbx_description
1 polymer ?
#
loop_
_entity_poly.entity_id
_entity_poly.type
_entity_poly.pdbx_seq_one_letter_code
_entity_poly.pdbx_strand_id
1 'polypeptide(L)'
;MNKKLVSLLLILLVLPISLLGQDATVPPDKVNIRVKFRIQVYGVERIRQVDELLKFLKATGFTPTAENLFEKLQDETVTSFDGTLDQGKEIKCLNPRWIYSVTSWPVGIEDPYKSEEPVRIEIEFPQYMQPKKQHEFWDDVKISLSKIGFVDAVSYNPESFTRITGNLLGKTLPVIDTKIFPEALRTAGVSVTPFAFPRVIKIHPDWPLVKPRVLEDLKESSLRKMSPAARKKLEVPEQKLEKWLLVVLYLKSLQLQLP
;
A
#
# COMPACT_ATOMS: atom_id res chain seq x y z
N MET A 1 -35.41 -59.30 -24.45
CA MET A 1 -35.63 -58.49 -23.23
C MET A 1 -34.33 -58.43 -22.44
N ASN A 2 -33.71 -57.32 -22.03
CA ASN A 2 -33.87 -55.88 -22.27
C ASN A 2 -32.44 -55.27 -22.19
N LYS A 3 -31.64 -55.38 -23.27
CA LYS A 3 -30.31 -54.75 -23.36
C LYS A 3 -30.37 -53.26 -23.77
N LYS A 4 -31.56 -52.67 -23.79
CA LYS A 4 -31.82 -51.28 -24.20
C LYS A 4 -32.06 -50.30 -23.05
N LEU A 5 -31.87 -50.73 -21.80
CA LEU A 5 -32.13 -49.88 -20.61
C LEU A 5 -30.86 -49.41 -19.89
N VAL A 6 -29.69 -49.97 -20.18
CA VAL A 6 -28.42 -49.56 -19.55
C VAL A 6 -27.74 -48.42 -20.33
N SER A 7 -28.13 -48.19 -21.59
CA SER A 7 -27.53 -47.15 -22.43
C SER A 7 -28.11 -45.75 -22.21
N LEU A 8 -29.19 -45.60 -21.43
CA LEU A 8 -29.84 -44.30 -21.21
C LEU A 8 -29.37 -43.59 -19.93
N LEU A 9 -28.62 -44.27 -19.05
CA LEU A 9 -28.13 -43.69 -17.79
C LEU A 9 -26.70 -43.12 -17.89
N LEU A 10 -26.05 -43.23 -19.06
CA LEU A 10 -24.68 -42.76 -19.29
C LEU A 10 -24.59 -41.47 -20.13
N ILE A 11 -25.74 -40.85 -20.45
CA ILE A 11 -25.82 -39.59 -21.20
C ILE A 11 -26.09 -38.40 -20.25
N LEU A 12 -26.28 -38.65 -18.95
CA LEU A 12 -26.55 -37.62 -17.94
C LEU A 12 -25.33 -37.28 -17.08
N LEU A 13 -24.12 -37.36 -17.65
CA LEU A 13 -22.89 -36.93 -16.97
C LEU A 13 -21.94 -36.17 -17.92
N VAL A 14 -22.50 -35.42 -18.86
CA VAL A 14 -21.79 -34.30 -19.48
C VAL A 14 -22.31 -33.04 -18.81
N LEU A 15 -21.89 -32.86 -17.55
CA LEU A 15 -21.93 -31.55 -16.91
C LEU A 15 -21.12 -30.62 -17.83
N PRO A 16 -21.69 -29.53 -18.37
CA PRO A 16 -20.85 -28.48 -18.87
C PRO A 16 -20.11 -27.97 -17.63
N ILE A 17 -18.81 -28.22 -17.58
CA ILE A 17 -17.91 -27.37 -16.80
C ILE A 17 -17.97 -26.04 -17.53
N SER A 18 -19.06 -25.30 -17.29
CA SER A 18 -19.15 -23.90 -17.64
C SER A 18 -17.97 -23.28 -16.96
N LEU A 19 -17.03 -22.84 -17.80
CA LEU A 19 -15.95 -21.97 -17.43
C LEU A 19 -16.45 -21.02 -16.34
N LEU A 20 -15.97 -21.21 -15.11
CA LEU A 20 -15.64 -20.08 -14.25
C LEU A 20 -14.49 -19.35 -14.94
N GLY A 21 -14.79 -18.77 -16.11
CA GLY A 21 -14.03 -17.66 -16.62
C GLY A 21 -14.24 -16.61 -15.55
N GLN A 22 -13.20 -16.39 -14.74
CA GLN A 22 -13.06 -15.13 -14.06
C GLN A 22 -13.35 -14.08 -15.12
N ASP A 23 -14.43 -13.31 -14.95
CA ASP A 23 -14.62 -12.09 -15.71
C ASP A 23 -13.31 -11.34 -15.54
N ALA A 24 -12.48 -11.39 -16.58
CA ALA A 24 -11.31 -10.55 -16.67
C ALA A 24 -11.93 -9.17 -16.90
N THR A 25 -12.32 -8.52 -15.81
CA THR A 25 -12.76 -7.14 -15.78
C THR A 25 -11.73 -6.39 -16.60
N VAL A 26 -12.12 -5.97 -17.80
CA VAL A 26 -11.24 -5.22 -18.69
C VAL A 26 -10.66 -4.10 -17.83
N PRO A 27 -9.33 -4.00 -17.70
CA PRO A 27 -8.71 -2.98 -16.86
C PRO A 27 -9.32 -1.64 -17.26
N PRO A 28 -9.88 -0.87 -16.32
CA PRO A 28 -10.59 0.33 -16.68
C PRO A 28 -9.63 1.27 -17.40
N ASP A 29 -10.07 1.83 -18.53
CA ASP A 29 -9.27 2.76 -19.34
C ASP A 29 -8.74 3.94 -18.50
N LYS A 30 -9.45 4.25 -17.41
CA LYS A 30 -9.14 5.31 -16.46
C LYS A 30 -9.00 4.78 -15.04
N VAL A 31 -8.17 5.48 -14.27
CA VAL A 31 -7.98 5.29 -12.83
C VAL A 31 -8.33 6.59 -12.11
N ASN A 32 -8.83 6.45 -10.89
CA ASN A 32 -8.87 7.56 -9.94
C ASN A 32 -7.44 7.81 -9.44
N ILE A 33 -7.08 9.07 -9.24
CA ILE A 33 -5.81 9.44 -8.64
C ILE A 33 -6.00 10.46 -7.52
N ARG A 34 -5.18 10.35 -6.48
CA ARG A 34 -4.96 11.39 -5.46
C ARG A 34 -3.57 11.95 -5.63
N VAL A 35 -3.49 13.24 -5.89
CA VAL A 35 -2.24 13.99 -6.00
C VAL A 35 -1.94 14.63 -4.66
N LYS A 36 -0.77 14.36 -4.09
CA LYS A 36 -0.26 15.08 -2.92
C LYS A 36 0.85 16.03 -3.35
N PHE A 37 0.72 17.28 -2.91
CA PHE A 37 1.59 18.36 -3.36
C PHE A 37 1.97 19.29 -2.21
N ARG A 38 3.03 20.06 -2.42
CA ARG A 38 3.53 21.06 -1.47
C ARG A 38 3.94 22.32 -2.22
N ILE A 39 3.28 23.42 -1.90
CA ILE A 39 3.58 24.78 -2.35
C ILE A 39 3.70 25.64 -1.07
N GLN A 40 4.92 26.04 -0.72
CA GLN A 40 5.25 26.78 0.52
C GLN A 40 5.47 28.27 0.25
N VAL A 41 4.57 28.86 -0.53
CA VAL A 41 4.58 30.28 -0.88
C VAL A 41 3.18 30.85 -0.69
N TYR A 42 3.12 32.17 -0.48
CA TYR A 42 1.92 32.89 -0.08
C TYR A 42 1.48 33.88 -1.18
N GLY A 43 0.21 34.27 -1.14
CA GLY A 43 -0.34 35.33 -1.98
C GLY A 43 -0.22 35.05 -3.49
N VAL A 44 0.16 36.08 -4.25
CA VAL A 44 0.22 36.03 -5.74
C VAL A 44 1.15 34.93 -6.25
N GLU A 45 2.25 34.67 -5.55
CA GLU A 45 3.19 33.62 -5.95
C GLU A 45 2.60 32.22 -5.79
N ARG A 46 1.72 32.00 -4.80
CA ARG A 46 0.94 30.76 -4.68
C ARG A 46 0.01 30.57 -5.87
N ILE A 47 -0.75 31.61 -6.22
CA ILE A 47 -1.70 31.59 -7.34
C ILE A 47 -0.98 31.19 -8.62
N ARG A 48 0.18 31.80 -8.88
CA ARG A 48 1.04 31.49 -10.03
C ARG A 48 1.50 30.03 -10.03
N GLN A 49 2.01 29.51 -8.91
CA GLN A 49 2.48 28.13 -8.83
C GLN A 49 1.33 27.10 -8.92
N VAL A 50 0.15 27.42 -8.39
CA VAL A 50 -1.05 26.58 -8.55
C VAL A 50 -1.49 26.53 -10.01
N ASP A 51 -1.50 27.68 -10.71
CA ASP A 51 -1.80 27.73 -12.14
C ASP A 51 -0.79 26.89 -12.96
N GLU A 52 0.52 27.03 -12.69
CA GLU A 52 1.55 26.20 -13.33
C GLU A 52 1.36 24.70 -13.07
N LEU A 53 1.04 24.33 -11.83
CA LEU A 53 0.77 22.95 -11.42
C LEU A 53 -0.41 22.37 -12.20
N LEU A 54 -1.52 23.09 -12.27
CA LEU A 54 -2.72 22.62 -12.96
C LEU A 54 -2.54 22.56 -14.48
N LYS A 55 -1.82 23.52 -15.07
CA LYS A 55 -1.45 23.47 -16.50
C LYS A 55 -0.59 22.25 -16.81
N PHE A 56 0.41 21.97 -15.96
CA PHE A 56 1.23 20.77 -16.09
C PHE A 56 0.37 19.50 -16.03
N LEU A 57 -0.49 19.37 -15.02
CA LEU A 57 -1.35 18.19 -14.87
C LEU A 57 -2.32 18.03 -16.04
N LYS A 58 -2.94 19.11 -16.51
CA LYS A 58 -3.82 19.08 -17.68
C LYS A 58 -3.09 18.56 -18.92
N ALA A 59 -1.84 18.95 -19.14
CA ALA A 59 -1.02 18.45 -20.25
C ALA A 59 -0.72 16.95 -20.16
N THR A 60 -0.73 16.37 -18.95
CA THR A 60 -0.57 14.92 -18.75
C THR A 60 -1.85 14.10 -18.99
N GLY A 61 -2.99 14.76 -19.17
CA GLY A 61 -4.30 14.14 -19.32
C GLY A 61 -5.12 14.04 -18.02
N PHE A 62 -4.66 14.68 -16.94
CA PHE A 62 -5.38 14.72 -15.68
C PHE A 62 -6.71 15.47 -15.80
N THR A 63 -7.78 14.88 -15.28
CA THR A 63 -9.10 15.49 -15.19
C THR A 63 -9.50 15.63 -13.72
N PRO A 64 -9.67 16.85 -13.19
CA PRO A 64 -9.98 17.06 -11.78
C PRO A 64 -11.40 16.61 -11.42
N THR A 65 -11.59 16.08 -10.21
CA THR A 65 -12.93 15.75 -9.68
C THR A 65 -13.69 17.01 -9.24
N ALA A 66 -12.97 18.02 -8.76
CA ALA A 66 -13.56 19.30 -8.33
C ALA A 66 -13.57 20.31 -9.47
N GLU A 67 -14.73 20.91 -9.76
CA GLU A 67 -14.87 21.94 -10.80
C GLU A 67 -14.05 23.20 -10.49
N ASN A 68 -14.08 23.66 -9.23
CA ASN A 68 -13.34 24.85 -8.76
C ASN A 68 -12.00 24.46 -8.10
N LEU A 69 -11.25 23.55 -8.75
CA LEU A 69 -9.99 23.06 -8.17
C LEU A 69 -8.98 24.20 -8.00
N PHE A 70 -8.90 25.13 -8.94
CA PHE A 70 -7.95 26.24 -8.88
C PHE A 70 -8.13 27.10 -7.64
N GLU A 71 -9.37 27.51 -7.35
CA GLU A 71 -9.72 28.32 -6.17
C GLU A 71 -9.45 27.55 -4.88
N LYS A 72 -9.81 26.25 -4.85
CA LYS A 72 -9.56 25.40 -3.68
C LYS A 72 -8.07 25.27 -3.37
N LEU A 73 -7.22 25.14 -4.38
CA LEU A 73 -5.77 24.99 -4.18
C LEU A 73 -5.08 26.29 -3.76
N GLN A 74 -5.75 27.44 -3.84
CA GLN A 74 -5.24 28.68 -3.25
C GLN A 74 -5.24 28.63 -1.72
N ASP A 75 -6.06 27.79 -1.09
CA ASP A 75 -5.99 27.53 0.34
C ASP A 75 -4.72 26.73 0.68
N GLU A 76 -3.93 27.23 1.63
CA GLU A 76 -2.67 26.67 2.09
C GLU A 76 -2.81 25.39 2.90
N THR A 77 -3.99 25.18 3.49
CA THR A 77 -4.31 23.97 4.25
C THR A 77 -4.51 22.76 3.33
N VAL A 78 -4.81 23.00 2.05
CA VAL A 78 -5.01 21.95 1.06
C VAL A 78 -3.65 21.40 0.60
N THR A 79 -3.44 20.12 0.88
CA THR A 79 -2.20 19.38 0.58
C THR A 79 -2.40 18.20 -0.35
N SER A 80 -3.66 17.91 -0.73
CA SER A 80 -4.01 16.88 -1.69
C SER A 80 -5.31 17.19 -2.42
N PHE A 81 -5.47 16.65 -3.62
CA PHE A 81 -6.69 16.71 -4.40
C PHE A 81 -6.84 15.49 -5.30
N ASP A 82 -8.06 15.26 -5.79
CA ASP A 82 -8.43 14.08 -6.55
C ASP A 82 -8.79 14.40 -8.00
N GLY A 83 -8.63 13.41 -8.85
CA GLY A 83 -9.08 13.42 -10.23
C GLY A 83 -8.97 12.06 -10.88
N THR A 84 -9.03 12.04 -12.19
CA THR A 84 -8.92 10.83 -13.03
C THR A 84 -7.84 10.99 -14.08
N LEU A 85 -7.30 9.86 -14.53
CA LEU A 85 -6.25 9.79 -15.54
C LEU A 85 -6.38 8.48 -16.31
N ASP A 86 -5.89 8.45 -17.55
CA ASP A 86 -5.75 7.18 -18.28
C ASP A 86 -4.76 6.27 -17.55
N GLN A 87 -5.08 4.98 -17.49
CA GLN A 87 -4.23 3.98 -16.86
C GLN A 87 -2.82 3.97 -17.48
N GLY A 88 -1.78 3.89 -16.64
CA GLY A 88 -0.38 3.88 -17.08
C GLY A 88 0.25 5.27 -17.29
N LYS A 89 -0.52 6.36 -17.17
CA LYS A 89 0.02 7.73 -17.22
C LYS A 89 0.36 8.31 -15.84
N GLU A 90 0.12 7.59 -14.75
CA GLU A 90 0.23 8.09 -13.37
C GLU A 90 1.63 8.65 -13.08
N ILE A 91 2.66 7.97 -13.56
CA ILE A 91 4.05 8.37 -13.39
C ILE A 91 4.37 9.71 -14.09
N LYS A 92 3.63 10.07 -15.16
CA LYS A 92 3.81 11.34 -15.87
C LYS A 92 3.28 12.53 -15.08
N CYS A 93 2.32 12.30 -14.17
CA CYS A 93 1.82 13.33 -13.27
C CYS A 93 2.81 13.68 -12.16
N LEU A 94 3.87 12.90 -11.96
CA LEU A 94 4.87 13.21 -10.95
C LEU A 94 5.75 14.37 -11.43
N ASN A 95 5.55 15.54 -10.82
CA ASN A 95 6.42 16.69 -10.94
C ASN A 95 7.18 16.91 -9.63
N PRO A 96 8.50 16.68 -9.58
CA PRO A 96 9.25 16.73 -8.34
C PRO A 96 9.33 18.12 -7.69
N ARG A 97 8.96 19.20 -8.41
CA ARG A 97 8.94 20.56 -7.84
C ARG A 97 7.84 20.73 -6.79
N TRP A 98 6.67 20.16 -7.04
CA TRP A 98 5.49 20.36 -6.19
C TRP A 98 4.83 19.07 -5.75
N ILE A 99 4.80 18.06 -6.61
CA ILE A 99 4.11 16.80 -6.40
C ILE A 99 5.11 15.78 -5.87
N TYR A 100 4.87 15.31 -4.65
CA TYR A 100 5.72 14.29 -4.02
C TYR A 100 5.05 12.92 -3.99
N SER A 101 3.74 12.83 -4.22
CA SER A 101 3.05 11.54 -4.31
C SER A 101 1.85 11.61 -5.26
N VAL A 102 1.65 10.53 -6.02
CA VAL A 102 0.47 10.26 -6.84
C VAL A 102 0.05 8.83 -6.53
N THR A 103 -1.12 8.67 -5.95
CA THR A 103 -1.68 7.36 -5.60
C THR A 103 -2.88 7.08 -6.50
N SER A 104 -2.92 5.91 -7.15
CA SER A 104 -4.04 5.52 -8.00
C SER A 104 -4.85 4.34 -7.48
N TRP A 105 -6.13 4.29 -7.87
CA TRP A 105 -7.04 3.17 -7.64
C TRP A 105 -8.08 3.06 -8.77
N PRO A 106 -8.74 1.90 -8.95
CA PRO A 106 -9.72 1.72 -10.02
C PRO A 106 -10.90 2.70 -9.94
N VAL A 107 -11.42 3.10 -11.10
CA VAL A 107 -12.68 3.85 -11.21
C VAL A 107 -13.86 2.94 -10.82
N GLY A 108 -14.90 3.52 -10.21
CA GLY A 108 -16.09 2.80 -9.76
C GLY A 108 -15.97 2.21 -8.35
N ILE A 109 -14.80 2.32 -7.71
CA ILE A 109 -14.60 1.97 -6.31
C ILE A 109 -14.67 3.23 -5.44
N GLU A 110 -15.23 3.08 -4.23
CA GLU A 110 -15.25 4.14 -3.22
C GLU A 110 -13.83 4.62 -2.86
N ASP A 111 -13.74 5.85 -2.34
CA ASP A 111 -12.46 6.44 -1.94
C ASP A 111 -11.76 5.56 -0.88
N PRO A 112 -10.63 4.93 -1.22
CA PRO A 112 -9.98 4.00 -0.31
C PRO A 112 -9.48 4.68 0.95
N TYR A 113 -9.25 6.00 0.96
CA TYR A 113 -8.81 6.72 2.17
C TYR A 113 -9.93 6.93 3.20
N LYS A 114 -11.19 6.63 2.84
CA LYS A 114 -12.33 6.66 3.76
C LYS A 114 -12.79 5.26 4.13
N SER A 115 -12.19 4.23 3.54
CA SER A 115 -12.59 2.85 3.78
C SER A 115 -12.24 2.41 5.20
N GLU A 116 -13.23 1.83 5.87
CA GLU A 116 -13.09 1.11 7.14
C GLU A 116 -12.56 -0.32 6.94
N GLU A 117 -12.53 -0.79 5.70
CA GLU A 117 -12.03 -2.12 5.34
C GLU A 117 -10.53 -2.07 4.98
N PRO A 118 -9.79 -3.18 5.18
CA PRO A 118 -8.44 -3.30 4.68
C PRO A 118 -8.43 -3.25 3.15
N VAL A 119 -7.52 -2.46 2.59
CA VAL A 119 -7.23 -2.43 1.16
C VAL A 119 -5.79 -2.89 0.94
N ARG A 120 -5.53 -3.49 -0.21
CA ARG A 120 -4.16 -3.85 -0.57
C ARG A 120 -3.46 -2.64 -1.16
N ILE A 121 -2.24 -2.37 -0.71
CA ILE A 121 -1.45 -1.20 -1.12
C ILE A 121 -0.09 -1.62 -1.63
N GLU A 122 0.43 -0.81 -2.55
CA GLU A 122 1.80 -0.86 -3.03
C GLU A 122 2.52 0.44 -2.70
N ILE A 123 3.63 0.31 -1.96
CA ILE A 123 4.53 1.40 -1.60
C ILE A 123 5.80 1.24 -2.41
N GLU A 124 6.26 2.32 -3.04
CA GLU A 124 7.51 2.39 -3.77
C GLU A 124 8.50 3.34 -3.07
N PHE A 125 9.77 2.95 -3.10
CA PHE A 125 10.90 3.73 -2.61
C PHE A 125 11.80 4.11 -3.77
N PRO A 126 12.26 5.36 -3.84
CA PRO A 126 13.26 5.74 -4.82
C PRO A 126 14.62 5.11 -4.44
N GLN A 127 15.39 4.64 -5.43
CA GLN A 127 16.65 3.93 -5.22
C GLN A 127 17.86 4.88 -5.27
N TYR A 128 18.04 5.69 -4.23
CA TYR A 128 19.15 6.65 -4.13
C TYR A 128 20.10 6.34 -2.97
N MET A 129 19.75 5.38 -2.11
CA MET A 129 20.62 4.95 -1.01
C MET A 129 21.58 3.84 -1.46
N GLN A 130 22.70 3.71 -0.76
CA GLN A 130 23.55 2.51 -0.88
C GLN A 130 22.73 1.25 -0.53
N PRO A 131 22.97 0.10 -1.18
CA PRO A 131 22.13 -1.10 -1.02
C PRO A 131 21.88 -1.51 0.43
N LYS A 132 22.91 -1.45 1.28
CA LYS A 132 22.79 -1.75 2.72
C LYS A 132 21.82 -0.81 3.43
N LYS A 133 21.94 0.50 3.19
CA LYS A 133 21.06 1.51 3.78
C LYS A 133 19.64 1.43 3.24
N GLN A 134 19.49 1.09 1.95
CA GLN A 134 18.18 0.87 1.34
C GLN A 134 17.45 -0.29 2.03
N HIS A 135 18.18 -1.38 2.32
CA HIS A 135 17.62 -2.51 3.06
C HIS A 135 17.23 -2.14 4.50
N GLU A 136 18.11 -1.47 5.24
CA GLU A 136 17.83 -1.00 6.61
C GLU A 136 16.59 -0.07 6.63
N PHE A 137 16.51 0.86 5.69
CA PHE A 137 15.35 1.75 5.53
C PHE A 137 14.06 0.98 5.22
N TRP A 138 14.13 -0.01 4.33
CA TRP A 138 13.00 -0.87 3.99
C TRP A 138 12.48 -1.64 5.22
N ASP A 139 13.37 -2.21 6.03
CA ASP A 139 13.01 -2.89 7.28
C ASP A 139 12.36 -1.93 8.29
N ASP A 140 12.94 -0.74 8.49
CA ASP A 140 12.42 0.27 9.42
C ASP A 140 11.01 0.74 9.03
N VAL A 141 10.76 0.93 7.72
CA VAL A 141 9.44 1.28 7.21
C VAL A 141 8.46 0.14 7.47
N LYS A 142 8.82 -1.12 7.22
CA LYS A 142 7.94 -2.26 7.52
C LYS A 142 7.60 -2.37 9.00
N ILE A 143 8.58 -2.20 9.88
CA ILE A 143 8.38 -2.21 11.33
C ILE A 143 7.44 -1.06 11.74
N SER A 144 7.56 0.10 11.10
CA SER A 144 6.71 1.25 11.41
C SER A 144 5.28 1.07 10.86
N LEU A 145 5.14 0.49 9.68
CA LEU A 145 3.84 0.16 9.09
C LEU A 145 3.08 -0.89 9.93
N SER A 146 3.77 -1.89 10.49
CA SER A 146 3.11 -2.92 11.31
C SER A 146 2.47 -2.32 12.58
N LYS A 147 3.04 -1.25 13.15
CA LYS A 147 2.48 -0.51 14.30
C LYS A 147 1.12 0.12 14.01
N ILE A 148 0.80 0.38 12.74
CA ILE A 148 -0.50 0.92 12.30
C ILE A 148 -1.43 -0.15 11.70
N GLY A 149 -1.09 -1.43 11.90
CA GLY A 149 -1.92 -2.56 11.46
C GLY A 149 -1.63 -3.05 10.04
N PHE A 150 -0.49 -2.68 9.44
CA PHE A 150 -0.08 -3.20 8.14
C PHE A 150 0.19 -4.72 8.19
N VAL A 151 -0.37 -5.44 7.23
CA VAL A 151 -0.13 -6.88 7.04
C VAL A 151 0.67 -7.07 5.77
N ASP A 152 1.94 -7.45 5.91
CA ASP A 152 2.86 -7.65 4.79
C ASP A 152 2.37 -8.76 3.85
N ALA A 153 2.15 -8.40 2.59
CA ALA A 153 2.11 -9.39 1.54
C ALA A 153 3.55 -9.83 1.33
N VAL A 154 3.81 -11.14 1.35
CA VAL A 154 5.10 -11.65 0.88
C VAL A 154 5.19 -11.38 -0.62
N SER A 155 5.46 -10.14 -0.99
CA SER A 155 5.73 -9.75 -2.36
C SER A 155 7.22 -9.92 -2.60
N TYR A 156 7.53 -10.54 -3.73
CA TYR A 156 8.89 -10.72 -4.19
C TYR A 156 9.40 -9.34 -4.65
N ASN A 157 10.09 -8.61 -3.77
CA ASN A 157 11.05 -7.58 -4.20
C ASN A 157 12.44 -7.77 -3.54
N PRO A 158 13.11 -8.91 -3.80
CA PRO A 158 14.31 -9.27 -3.06
C PRO A 158 15.62 -8.63 -3.57
N GLU A 159 15.63 -7.95 -4.73
CA GLU A 159 16.91 -7.49 -5.31
C GLU A 159 17.23 -6.00 -5.05
N SER A 160 16.22 -5.13 -4.91
CA SER A 160 16.45 -3.67 -4.77
C SER A 160 15.87 -3.04 -3.50
N PHE A 161 15.03 -3.74 -2.73
CA PHE A 161 14.37 -3.20 -1.53
C PHE A 161 13.63 -1.87 -1.80
N THR A 162 12.99 -1.78 -2.98
CA THR A 162 12.31 -0.57 -3.47
C THR A 162 10.79 -0.64 -3.41
N ARG A 163 10.22 -1.74 -2.90
CA ARG A 163 8.76 -1.96 -2.89
C ARG A 163 8.32 -2.73 -1.66
N ILE A 164 7.20 -2.33 -1.10
CA ILE A 164 6.44 -3.06 -0.09
C ILE A 164 5.03 -3.22 -0.62
N THR A 165 4.45 -4.40 -0.43
CA THR A 165 3.05 -4.66 -0.74
C THR A 165 2.40 -5.27 0.49
N GLY A 166 1.15 -4.92 0.77
CA GLY A 166 0.43 -5.53 1.88
C GLY A 166 -0.93 -4.90 2.10
N ASN A 167 -1.61 -5.31 3.15
CA ASN A 167 -2.92 -4.78 3.48
C ASN A 167 -2.78 -3.69 4.53
N LEU A 168 -3.64 -2.68 4.43
CA LEU A 168 -3.80 -1.67 5.45
C LEU A 168 -5.24 -1.15 5.45
N LEU A 169 -5.76 -0.76 6.61
CA LEU A 169 -7.04 -0.05 6.68
C LEU A 169 -6.98 1.24 5.86
N GLY A 170 -7.98 1.45 5.01
CA GLY A 170 -8.03 2.61 4.13
C GLY A 170 -7.88 3.96 4.87
N LYS A 171 -8.62 4.12 5.96
CA LYS A 171 -8.56 5.32 6.82
C LYS A 171 -7.20 5.62 7.46
N THR A 172 -6.28 4.65 7.52
CA THR A 172 -4.93 4.87 8.10
C THR A 172 -3.89 5.24 7.04
N LEU A 173 -4.24 5.20 5.75
CA LEU A 173 -3.36 5.62 4.66
C LEU A 173 -2.77 7.05 4.84
N PRO A 174 -3.53 8.06 5.32
CA PRO A 174 -2.95 9.38 5.57
C PRO A 174 -1.82 9.39 6.60
N VAL A 175 -1.79 8.42 7.53
CA VAL A 175 -0.76 8.30 8.58
C VAL A 175 0.60 7.94 7.98
N ILE A 176 0.62 7.20 6.86
CA ILE A 176 1.85 6.81 6.18
C ILE A 176 2.64 8.06 5.79
N ASP A 177 2.03 8.96 5.04
CA ASP A 177 2.71 10.15 4.50
C ASP A 177 2.98 11.21 5.57
N THR A 178 2.14 11.31 6.59
CA THR A 178 2.24 12.36 7.61
C THR A 178 3.15 12.00 8.79
N LYS A 179 3.32 10.70 9.08
CA LYS A 179 4.11 10.23 10.23
C LYS A 179 5.19 9.22 9.83
N ILE A 180 4.79 8.13 9.18
CA ILE A 180 5.69 6.98 8.92
C ILE A 180 6.86 7.38 8.02
N PHE A 181 6.59 7.96 6.85
CA PHE A 181 7.65 8.33 5.91
C PHE A 181 8.57 9.44 6.43
N PRO A 182 8.07 10.55 7.01
CA PRO A 182 8.95 11.55 7.62
C PRO A 182 9.83 11.00 8.73
N GLU A 183 9.30 10.14 9.60
CA GLU A 183 10.06 9.54 10.70
C GLU A 183 11.14 8.58 10.17
N ALA A 184 10.79 7.71 9.23
CA ALA A 184 11.73 6.77 8.62
C ALA A 184 12.88 7.50 7.90
N LEU A 185 12.57 8.56 7.13
CA LEU A 185 13.59 9.35 6.44
C LEU A 185 14.53 10.07 7.41
N ARG A 186 13.98 10.59 8.51
CA ARG A 186 14.77 11.23 9.58
C ARG A 186 15.73 10.23 10.23
N THR A 187 15.27 9.02 10.53
CA THR A 187 16.09 7.96 11.13
C THR A 187 17.20 7.49 10.18
N ALA A 188 16.91 7.41 8.88
CA ALA A 188 17.91 7.06 7.86
C ALA A 188 18.95 8.17 7.58
N GLY A 189 18.80 9.36 8.19
CA GLY A 189 19.68 10.50 7.96
C GLY A 189 19.58 11.07 6.55
N VAL A 190 18.43 10.87 5.89
CA VAL A 190 18.17 11.36 4.52
C VAL A 190 17.48 12.72 4.62
N SER A 191 18.09 13.75 4.03
CA SER A 191 17.41 15.04 3.89
C SER A 191 16.13 14.85 3.06
N VAL A 192 15.00 15.23 3.65
CA VAL A 192 13.66 15.11 3.05
C VAL A 192 13.57 16.06 1.86
N THR A 193 14.00 15.60 0.70
CA THR A 193 13.74 16.26 -0.59
C THR A 193 12.56 15.56 -1.26
N PRO A 194 11.76 16.25 -2.10
CA PRO A 194 10.65 15.64 -2.83
C PRO A 194 11.04 14.39 -3.66
N PHE A 195 12.30 14.33 -4.09
CA PHE A 195 12.89 13.21 -4.85
C PHE A 195 13.16 11.97 -3.99
N ALA A 196 13.39 12.16 -2.69
CA ALA A 196 13.72 11.10 -1.73
C ALA A 196 12.49 10.59 -0.96
N PHE A 197 11.28 11.01 -1.33
CA PHE A 197 10.08 10.65 -0.57
C PHE A 197 9.52 9.29 -1.03
N PRO A 198 9.37 8.30 -0.12
CA PRO A 198 8.57 7.11 -0.36
C PRO A 198 7.13 7.44 -0.74
N ARG A 199 6.46 6.56 -1.49
CA ARG A 199 5.15 6.89 -2.07
C ARG A 199 4.25 5.68 -2.06
N VAL A 200 2.98 5.87 -1.68
CA VAL A 200 1.93 4.89 -2.02
C VAL A 200 1.59 5.11 -3.49
N ILE A 201 1.92 4.14 -4.34
CA ILE A 201 1.74 4.27 -5.80
C ILE A 201 0.39 3.74 -6.26
N LYS A 202 -0.08 2.65 -5.65
CA LYS A 202 -1.30 1.96 -6.06
C LYS A 202 -2.05 1.41 -4.86
N ILE A 203 -3.36 1.49 -4.94
CA ILE A 203 -4.29 0.83 -4.03
C ILE A 203 -5.14 -0.12 -4.87
N HIS A 204 -5.27 -1.34 -4.39
CA HIS A 204 -6.00 -2.43 -5.00
C HIS A 204 -7.10 -2.92 -4.04
N PRO A 205 -8.26 -2.23 -3.99
CA PRO A 205 -9.38 -2.64 -3.14
C PRO A 205 -9.99 -3.98 -3.58
N ASP A 206 -9.83 -4.32 -4.86
CA ASP A 206 -10.34 -5.52 -5.54
C ASP A 206 -9.43 -6.75 -5.36
N TRP A 207 -8.19 -6.56 -4.91
CA TRP A 207 -7.25 -7.66 -4.74
C TRP A 207 -7.53 -8.46 -3.48
N PRO A 208 -7.30 -9.79 -3.50
CA PRO A 208 -7.47 -10.61 -2.32
C PRO A 208 -6.54 -10.15 -1.21
N LEU A 209 -7.12 -10.00 -0.01
CA LEU A 209 -6.38 -9.66 1.19
C LEU A 209 -5.41 -10.76 1.56
N VAL A 210 -4.20 -10.37 1.92
CA VAL A 210 -3.22 -11.29 2.47
C VAL A 210 -3.62 -11.68 3.89
N LYS A 211 -3.68 -12.98 4.17
CA LYS A 211 -3.89 -13.45 5.54
C LYS A 211 -2.65 -13.12 6.36
N PRO A 212 -2.79 -12.49 7.54
CA PRO A 212 -1.66 -12.31 8.43
C PRO A 212 -1.04 -13.68 8.66
N ARG A 213 0.28 -13.77 8.51
CA ARG A 213 1.00 -14.96 8.91
C ARG A 213 0.81 -15.07 10.42
N VAL A 214 -0.11 -15.91 10.85
CA VAL A 214 0.02 -16.56 12.14
C VAL A 214 1.40 -17.19 12.04
N LEU A 215 2.36 -16.72 12.84
CA LEU A 215 3.46 -17.59 13.23
C LEU A 215 2.73 -18.80 13.78
N GLU A 216 2.51 -19.83 12.96
CA GLU A 216 2.09 -21.11 13.48
C GLU A 216 3.15 -21.37 14.54
N ASP A 217 2.73 -21.30 15.81
CA ASP A 217 3.53 -21.69 16.96
C ASP A 217 4.31 -22.88 16.46
N LEU A 218 5.63 -22.71 16.31
CA LEU A 218 6.49 -23.67 15.63
C LEU A 218 6.09 -25.04 16.16
N LYS A 219 5.28 -25.79 15.40
CA LYS A 219 4.65 -26.98 15.95
C LYS A 219 5.81 -27.79 16.50
N GLU A 220 5.70 -28.31 17.71
CA GLU A 220 6.82 -28.96 18.38
C GLU A 220 7.48 -30.04 17.48
N SER A 221 6.69 -30.60 16.56
CA SER A 221 7.10 -31.48 15.46
C SER A 221 8.08 -30.87 14.44
N SER A 222 7.99 -29.58 14.14
CA SER A 222 8.90 -28.80 13.29
C SER A 222 10.21 -28.45 14.01
N LEU A 223 10.15 -28.10 15.30
CA LEU A 223 11.34 -27.89 16.14
C LEU A 223 12.15 -29.18 16.28
N ARG A 224 11.47 -30.32 16.46
CA ARG A 224 12.10 -31.65 16.56
C ARG A 224 12.84 -32.09 15.28
N LYS A 225 12.54 -31.50 14.12
CA LYS A 225 13.22 -31.77 12.85
C LYS A 225 14.44 -30.87 12.60
N MET A 226 14.62 -29.81 13.38
CA MET A 226 15.78 -28.93 13.27
C MET A 226 16.99 -29.48 14.02
N SER A 227 18.20 -29.19 13.51
CA SER A 227 19.45 -29.55 14.18
C SER A 227 19.62 -28.78 15.50
N PRO A 228 20.32 -29.34 16.50
CA PRO A 228 20.52 -28.67 17.79
C PRO A 228 21.13 -27.26 17.67
N ALA A 229 22.01 -27.05 16.69
CA ALA A 229 22.61 -25.75 16.40
C ALA A 229 21.62 -24.72 15.83
N ALA A 230 20.62 -25.17 15.06
CA ALA A 230 19.55 -24.32 14.55
C ALA A 230 18.54 -23.95 15.64
N ARG A 231 18.24 -24.88 16.57
CA ARG A 231 17.38 -24.60 17.74
C ARG A 231 17.98 -23.54 18.66
N LYS A 232 19.27 -23.65 18.96
CA LYS A 232 19.99 -22.67 19.81
C LYS A 232 20.03 -21.25 19.20
N LYS A 233 19.92 -21.13 17.88
CA LYS A 233 19.81 -19.83 17.18
C LYS A 233 18.39 -19.24 17.21
N LEU A 234 17.36 -20.05 17.48
CA LEU A 234 15.95 -19.63 17.59
C LEU A 234 15.55 -19.26 19.04
N GLU A 235 16.20 -19.84 20.05
CA GLU A 235 16.00 -19.44 21.46
C GLU A 235 16.42 -17.98 21.73
N VAL A 236 17.44 -17.48 21.01
CA VAL A 236 17.93 -16.10 21.12
C VAL A 236 16.91 -15.05 20.63
N PRO A 237 16.21 -15.23 19.50
CA PRO A 237 15.12 -14.36 19.08
C PRO A 237 13.81 -14.58 19.86
N GLU A 238 13.51 -15.77 20.39
CA GLU A 238 12.31 -15.99 21.23
C GLU A 238 12.34 -15.14 22.51
N GLN A 239 13.48 -15.06 23.21
CA GLN A 239 13.62 -14.17 24.37
C GLN A 239 13.43 -12.67 24.01
N LYS A 240 13.77 -12.28 22.78
CA LYS A 240 13.55 -10.91 22.31
C LYS A 240 12.08 -10.68 21.95
N LEU A 241 11.42 -11.65 21.33
CA LEU A 241 10.00 -11.61 20.96
C LEU A 241 9.07 -11.64 22.19
N GLU A 242 9.37 -12.44 23.22
CA GLU A 242 8.62 -12.43 24.48
C GLU A 242 8.70 -11.07 25.18
N LYS A 243 9.89 -10.44 25.15
CA LYS A 243 10.07 -9.08 25.69
C LYS A 243 9.24 -8.04 24.92
N TRP A 244 9.12 -8.19 23.61
CA TRP A 244 8.30 -7.32 22.76
C TRP A 244 6.80 -7.59 22.94
N LEU A 245 6.37 -8.84 23.07
CA LEU A 245 4.99 -9.22 23.36
C LEU A 245 4.53 -8.71 24.73
N LEU A 246 5.41 -8.77 25.75
CA LEU A 246 5.14 -8.18 27.06
C LEU A 246 4.98 -6.65 26.98
N VAL A 247 5.79 -5.95 26.18
CA VAL A 247 5.65 -4.50 25.96
C VAL A 247 4.35 -4.16 25.23
N VAL A 248 3.97 -4.95 24.22
CA VAL A 248 2.72 -4.75 23.46
C VAL A 248 1.49 -5.01 24.35
N LEU A 249 1.52 -6.07 25.18
CA LEU A 249 0.45 -6.37 26.13
C LEU A 249 0.34 -5.32 27.23
N TYR A 250 1.48 -4.80 27.72
CA TYR A 250 1.52 -3.72 28.71
C TYR A 250 0.93 -2.40 28.15
N LEU A 251 1.30 -2.02 26.92
CA LEU A 251 0.72 -0.83 26.26
C LEU A 251 -0.79 -0.98 26.02
N LYS A 252 -1.26 -2.20 25.72
CA LYS A 252 -2.69 -2.51 25.57
C LYS A 252 -3.45 -2.41 26.90
N SER A 253 -2.83 -2.78 28.02
CA SER A 253 -3.41 -2.60 29.36
C SER A 253 -3.48 -1.13 29.81
N LEU A 254 -2.54 -0.29 29.36
CA LEU A 254 -2.54 1.15 29.65
C LEU A 254 -3.61 1.92 28.86
N GLN A 255 -3.98 1.46 27.66
CA GLN A 255 -5.10 2.04 26.90
C GLN A 255 -6.48 1.68 27.47
N LEU A 256 -6.58 0.61 28.27
CA LEU A 256 -7.81 0.17 28.92
C LEU A 256 -8.06 0.83 30.29
N GLN A 257 -7.17 1.73 30.74
CA GLN A 257 -7.23 2.36 32.06
C GLN A 257 -7.39 3.90 32.03
N LEU A 258 -7.65 4.50 30.86
CA LEU A 258 -8.06 5.91 30.81
C LEU A 258 -9.59 5.98 30.90
N PRO A 259 -10.15 6.74 31.88
CA PRO A 259 -11.59 6.87 32.09
C PRO A 259 -12.30 7.59 30.94
#